data_AF-A0A7S4EY04-F1
#
_entry.id   AF-A0A7S4EY04-F1
#
_cell.length_a   1.000
_cell.length_b   1.000
_cell.length_c   1.000
_cell.angle_alpha   90.00
_cell.angle_beta   90.00
_cell.angle_gamma   90.00
#
_symmetry.space_group_name_H-M   'P 1'
#
loop_
_entity.id
_entity.type
_entity.pdbx_description
1 polymer ?
#
loop_
_entity_poly.entity_id
_entity_poly.type
_entity_poly.pdbx_seq_one_letter_code
_entity_poly.pdbx_strand_id
1 'polypeptide(L)'
;NRIPLLFEGGGDVATQVSKRRINWAAYKMRQNQDKIGVFVSLVSTKVPFKGTGKEYIGDDIPEVQKAVKRAIERCCIQLRAKLAKQRALADDRERRKNLTKYIPDVSRAFMSVLSNLAERRDDERSAPRDSECEDLLQQVRSKRLKESDISEKLRIHVEQCDATSALESVAASKASLPR
;
A
#
# COMPACT_ATOMS: atom_id res chain seq x y z
N ASN A 1 -24.78 26.75 -6.76
CA ASN A 1 -25.12 27.70 -5.66
C ASN A 1 -25.67 26.99 -4.43
N ARG A 2 -24.89 26.10 -3.78
CA ARG A 2 -25.29 25.42 -2.52
C ARG A 2 -26.66 24.71 -2.52
N ILE A 3 -27.16 24.33 -3.69
CA ILE A 3 -28.40 23.56 -3.87
C ILE A 3 -27.99 22.21 -4.45
N PRO A 4 -28.37 21.07 -3.83
CA PRO A 4 -28.09 19.75 -4.38
C PRO A 4 -28.98 19.48 -5.59
N LEU A 5 -28.39 18.95 -6.66
CA LEU A 5 -29.09 18.52 -7.87
C LEU A 5 -29.31 17.02 -7.79
N LEU A 6 -30.57 16.58 -7.89
CA LEU A 6 -30.96 15.17 -7.69
C LEU A 6 -31.47 14.50 -8.96
N PHE A 7 -32.02 15.29 -9.89
CA PHE A 7 -32.65 14.79 -11.11
C PHE A 7 -31.71 14.89 -12.30
N GLU A 8 -31.88 13.98 -13.27
CA GLU A 8 -31.13 13.94 -14.53
C GLU A 8 -29.60 13.99 -14.38
N GLY A 9 -29.05 13.42 -13.30
CA GLY A 9 -27.61 13.45 -13.02
C GLY A 9 -26.73 12.81 -14.11
N GLY A 10 -27.32 12.01 -15.02
CA GLY A 10 -26.63 11.49 -16.20
C GLY A 10 -26.23 12.57 -17.21
N GLY A 11 -27.02 13.62 -17.34
CA GLY A 11 -26.76 14.75 -18.25
C GLY A 11 -25.87 15.84 -17.66
N ASP A 12 -25.59 15.79 -16.35
CA ASP A 12 -24.82 16.82 -15.67
C ASP A 12 -23.36 16.85 -16.11
N VAL A 13 -22.81 18.07 -16.26
CA VAL A 13 -21.42 18.32 -16.63
C VAL A 13 -20.44 17.60 -15.70
N ALA A 14 -20.71 17.53 -14.39
CA ALA A 14 -19.81 16.86 -13.45
C ALA A 14 -19.77 15.35 -13.72
N THR A 15 -20.92 14.73 -13.99
CA THR A 15 -21.03 13.30 -14.32
C THR A 15 -20.38 12.99 -15.67
N GLN A 16 -20.63 13.80 -16.69
CA GLN A 16 -20.06 13.63 -18.03
C GLN A 16 -18.53 13.77 -18.02
N VAL A 17 -18.01 14.82 -17.36
CA VAL A 17 -16.57 15.02 -17.20
C VAL A 17 -15.96 13.85 -16.43
N SER A 18 -16.57 13.44 -15.32
CA SER A 18 -16.06 12.35 -14.48
C SER A 18 -16.02 11.02 -15.22
N LYS A 19 -17.05 10.67 -16.00
CA LYS A 19 -17.12 9.38 -16.70
C LYS A 19 -16.32 9.34 -17.99
N ARG A 20 -16.34 10.41 -18.79
CA ARG A 20 -15.81 10.39 -20.17
C ARG A 20 -14.45 11.08 -20.33
N ARG A 21 -14.13 12.08 -19.50
CA ARG A 21 -12.99 12.98 -19.76
C ARG A 21 -11.83 12.82 -18.78
N ILE A 22 -11.99 12.01 -17.72
CA ILE A 22 -10.98 11.75 -16.70
C ILE A 22 -10.46 10.32 -16.83
N ASN A 23 -9.14 10.17 -16.93
CA ASN A 23 -8.48 8.89 -16.88
C ASN A 23 -8.15 8.52 -15.42
N TRP A 24 -9.07 7.82 -14.75
CA TRP A 24 -8.92 7.38 -13.36
C TRP A 24 -7.72 6.44 -13.13
N ALA A 25 -7.36 5.65 -14.13
CA ALA A 25 -6.24 4.71 -14.04
C ALA A 25 -4.91 5.44 -13.83
N ALA A 26 -4.73 6.63 -14.43
CA ALA A 26 -3.54 7.47 -14.25
C ALA A 26 -3.34 7.90 -12.77
N TYR A 27 -4.42 7.92 -11.99
CA TYR A 27 -4.40 8.26 -10.56
C TYR A 27 -4.37 7.03 -9.65
N LYS A 28 -4.04 5.86 -10.20
CA LYS A 28 -4.02 4.55 -9.50
C LYS A 28 -5.39 4.13 -8.96
N MET A 29 -6.49 4.68 -9.49
CA MET A 29 -7.86 4.34 -9.11
C MET A 29 -8.49 3.44 -10.18
N ARG A 30 -9.13 2.34 -9.76
CA ARG A 30 -9.81 1.39 -10.65
C ARG A 30 -11.32 1.52 -10.46
N GLN A 31 -12.01 2.12 -11.45
CA GLN A 31 -13.46 2.36 -11.37
C GLN A 31 -14.30 1.10 -11.07
N ASN A 32 -13.83 -0.09 -11.48
CA ASN A 32 -14.56 -1.34 -11.29
C ASN A 32 -14.38 -1.95 -9.89
N GLN A 33 -13.32 -1.59 -9.17
CA GLN A 33 -12.98 -2.19 -7.88
C GLN A 33 -13.09 -1.19 -6.73
N ASP A 34 -12.75 0.07 -6.98
CA ASP A 34 -12.76 1.13 -6.01
C ASP A 34 -14.12 1.85 -6.02
N LYS A 35 -14.72 2.05 -4.84
CA LYS A 35 -15.95 2.84 -4.69
C LYS A 35 -15.59 4.33 -4.70
N ILE A 36 -15.79 5.00 -5.83
CA ILE A 36 -15.43 6.42 -6.02
C ILE A 36 -16.70 7.28 -6.01
N GLY A 37 -16.73 8.27 -5.10
CA GLY A 37 -17.75 9.32 -5.09
C GLY A 37 -17.14 10.66 -5.48
N VAL A 38 -17.75 11.37 -6.43
CA VAL A 38 -17.31 12.70 -6.87
C VAL A 38 -18.39 13.71 -6.52
N PHE A 39 -18.01 14.76 -5.81
CA PHE A 39 -18.90 15.86 -5.44
C PHE A 39 -18.34 17.15 -6.00
N VAL A 40 -19.15 17.88 -6.77
CA VAL A 40 -18.77 19.14 -7.38
C VAL A 40 -19.75 20.21 -6.95
N SER A 41 -19.24 21.30 -6.38
CA SER A 41 -20.04 22.48 -6.05
C SER A 41 -19.67 23.60 -6.99
N LEU A 42 -20.61 23.97 -7.87
CA LEU A 42 -20.46 25.09 -8.78
C LEU A 42 -21.21 26.31 -8.23
N VAL A 43 -20.53 27.45 -8.14
CA VAL A 43 -21.09 28.71 -7.64
C VAL A 43 -20.84 29.82 -8.66
N SER A 44 -21.91 30.49 -9.08
CA SER A 44 -21.85 31.61 -10.04
C SER A 44 -23.09 32.51 -9.85
N THR A 45 -22.98 33.77 -10.26
CA THR A 45 -24.13 34.69 -10.33
C THR A 45 -25.16 34.22 -11.35
N LYS A 46 -24.69 33.62 -12.46
CA LYS A 46 -25.53 32.99 -13.49
C LYS A 46 -25.00 31.58 -13.77
N VAL A 47 -25.80 30.57 -13.44
CA VAL A 47 -25.48 29.16 -13.69
C VAL A 47 -26.20 28.69 -14.96
N PRO A 48 -25.49 28.06 -15.91
CA PRO A 48 -26.05 27.61 -17.18
C PRO A 48 -26.82 26.29 -17.01
N PHE A 49 -28.06 26.38 -16.54
CA PHE A 49 -28.96 25.22 -16.49
C PHE A 49 -29.54 24.93 -17.88
N LYS A 50 -29.60 23.64 -18.26
CA LYS A 50 -30.13 23.23 -19.57
C LYS A 50 -31.67 23.17 -19.59
N GLY A 51 -32.27 22.72 -18.49
CA GLY A 51 -33.73 22.62 -18.32
C GLY A 51 -34.35 23.80 -17.59
N THR A 52 -35.63 24.07 -17.85
CA THR A 52 -36.43 25.09 -17.15
C THR A 52 -36.53 24.82 -15.64
N GLY A 53 -36.50 23.55 -15.24
CA GLY A 53 -36.52 23.11 -13.84
C GLY A 53 -35.21 23.30 -13.06
N LYS A 54 -34.11 23.73 -13.72
CA LYS A 54 -32.77 23.88 -13.10
C LYS A 54 -32.24 22.58 -12.47
N GLU A 55 -32.47 21.46 -13.12
CA GLU A 55 -32.18 20.13 -12.58
C GLU A 55 -30.74 19.69 -12.78
N TYR A 56 -30.10 20.09 -13.90
CA TYR A 56 -28.71 19.75 -14.21
C TYR A 56 -28.02 20.87 -15.00
N ILE A 57 -26.70 20.84 -15.00
CA ILE A 57 -25.85 21.75 -15.75
C ILE A 57 -25.40 21.05 -17.03
N GLY A 58 -25.65 21.68 -18.18
CA GLY A 58 -25.34 21.09 -19.48
C GLY A 58 -23.84 20.98 -19.77
N ASP A 59 -23.46 19.97 -20.56
CA ASP A 59 -22.13 19.83 -21.15
C ASP A 59 -21.97 20.67 -22.44
N ASP A 60 -22.67 21.80 -22.57
CA ASP A 60 -22.60 22.67 -23.74
C ASP A 60 -21.58 23.82 -23.60
N ILE A 61 -21.18 24.15 -22.37
CA ILE A 61 -20.23 25.23 -22.10
C ILE A 61 -18.83 24.66 -21.83
N PRO A 62 -17.88 24.77 -22.79
CA PRO A 62 -16.56 24.14 -22.67
C PRO A 62 -15.69 24.75 -21.57
N GLU A 63 -15.89 26.01 -21.20
CA GLU A 63 -15.17 26.69 -20.12
C GLU A 63 -15.48 26.04 -18.77
N VAL A 64 -16.77 25.77 -18.52
CA VAL A 64 -17.24 25.12 -17.29
C VAL A 64 -16.69 23.70 -17.22
N GLN A 65 -16.74 22.95 -18.32
CA GLN A 65 -16.15 21.61 -18.41
C GLN A 65 -14.67 21.60 -18.05
N LYS A 66 -13.89 22.49 -18.65
CA LYS A 66 -12.44 22.58 -18.42
C LYS A 66 -12.16 22.93 -16.96
N ALA A 67 -12.92 23.84 -16.37
CA ALA A 67 -12.79 24.22 -14.97
C ALA A 67 -13.10 23.05 -14.03
N VAL A 68 -14.23 22.35 -14.25
CA VAL A 68 -14.63 21.17 -13.47
C VAL A 68 -13.60 20.05 -13.61
N LYS A 69 -13.12 19.77 -14.83
CA LYS A 69 -12.08 18.78 -15.09
C LYS A 69 -10.83 19.07 -14.28
N ARG A 70 -10.29 20.29 -14.37
CA ARG A 70 -9.08 20.69 -13.63
C ARG A 70 -9.27 20.61 -12.12
N ALA A 71 -10.46 20.96 -11.62
CA ALA A 71 -10.77 20.85 -10.19
C ALA A 71 -10.74 19.39 -9.72
N ILE A 72 -11.36 18.48 -10.46
CA ILE A 72 -11.35 17.05 -10.14
C ILE A 72 -9.92 16.50 -10.23
N GLU A 73 -9.17 16.82 -11.29
CA GLU A 73 -7.78 16.38 -11.45
C GLU A 73 -6.89 16.79 -10.26
N ARG A 74 -7.05 18.02 -9.75
CA ARG A 74 -6.33 18.50 -8.56
C ARG A 74 -6.66 17.67 -7.32
N CYS A 75 -7.93 17.34 -7.11
CA CYS A 75 -8.36 16.44 -6.04
C CYS A 75 -7.79 15.03 -6.23
N CYS A 76 -7.75 14.50 -7.46
CA CYS A 76 -7.18 13.19 -7.76
C CYS A 76 -5.67 13.13 -7.48
N ILE A 77 -4.91 14.20 -7.74
CA ILE A 77 -3.48 14.27 -7.42
C ILE A 77 -3.25 14.14 -5.90
N GLN A 78 -4.04 14.85 -5.10
CA GLN A 78 -3.96 14.74 -3.63
C GLN A 78 -4.36 13.36 -3.14
N LEU A 79 -5.41 12.79 -3.71
CA LEU A 79 -5.89 11.45 -3.36
C LEU A 79 -4.89 10.37 -3.74
N ARG A 80 -4.21 10.50 -4.88
CA ARG A 80 -3.17 9.56 -5.35
C ARG A 80 -2.08 9.34 -4.31
N ALA A 81 -1.59 10.41 -3.67
CA ALA A 81 -0.57 10.31 -2.63
C ALA A 81 -1.08 9.53 -1.41
N LYS A 82 -2.32 9.80 -0.98
CA LYS A 82 -2.95 9.10 0.14
C LYS A 82 -3.18 7.61 -0.16
N LEU A 83 -3.69 7.29 -1.35
CA LEU A 83 -3.92 5.91 -1.78
C LEU A 83 -2.62 5.12 -1.89
N ALA A 84 -1.56 5.74 -2.44
CA ALA A 84 -0.25 5.09 -2.51
C ALA A 84 0.29 4.75 -1.11
N LYS A 85 0.19 5.69 -0.17
CA LYS A 85 0.58 5.46 1.22
C LYS A 85 -0.25 4.35 1.88
N GLN A 86 -1.56 4.35 1.67
CA GLN A 86 -2.44 3.33 2.25
C GLN A 86 -2.14 1.94 1.69
N ARG A 87 -1.84 1.81 0.39
CA ARG A 87 -1.46 0.53 -0.23
C ARG A 87 -0.13 0.02 0.30
N ALA A 88 0.89 0.87 0.37
CA ALA A 88 2.18 0.49 0.97
C ALA A 88 2.00 -0.06 2.40
N LEU A 89 1.23 0.63 3.24
CA LEU A 89 0.93 0.16 4.59
C LEU A 89 0.13 -1.16 4.63
N ALA A 90 -0.70 -1.43 3.62
CA ALA A 90 -1.42 -2.70 3.53
C ALA A 90 -0.48 -3.83 3.11
N ASP A 91 0.37 -3.58 2.11
CA ASP A 91 1.37 -4.53 1.62
C ASP A 91 2.37 -4.90 2.72
N ASP A 92 2.83 -3.92 3.51
CA ASP A 92 3.74 -4.16 4.65
C ASP A 92 3.06 -5.03 5.73
N ARG A 93 1.79 -4.78 6.03
CA ARG A 93 1.03 -5.60 6.99
C ARG A 93 0.84 -7.03 6.49
N GLU A 94 0.58 -7.21 5.20
CA GLU A 94 0.43 -8.52 4.59
C GLU A 94 1.75 -9.27 4.59
N ARG A 95 2.85 -8.61 4.22
CA ARG A 95 4.21 -9.14 4.32
C ARG A 95 4.51 -9.60 5.74
N ARG A 96 4.27 -8.75 6.74
CA ARG A 96 4.47 -9.09 8.16
C ARG A 96 3.66 -10.31 8.57
N LYS A 97 2.36 -10.33 8.25
CA LYS A 97 1.48 -11.46 8.55
C LYS A 97 1.99 -12.76 7.93
N ASN A 98 2.44 -12.70 6.67
CA ASN A 98 2.98 -13.85 5.97
C ASN A 98 4.28 -14.33 6.61
N LEU A 99 5.22 -13.42 6.91
CA LEU A 99 6.47 -13.77 7.61
C LEU A 99 6.17 -14.43 8.95
N THR A 100 5.36 -13.81 9.81
CA THR A 100 4.98 -14.36 11.12
C THR A 100 4.35 -15.75 11.01
N LYS A 101 3.54 -15.99 9.98
CA LYS A 101 2.92 -17.30 9.74
C LYS A 101 3.95 -18.40 9.48
N TYR A 102 5.04 -18.10 8.75
CA TYR A 102 6.06 -19.08 8.37
C TYR A 102 7.22 -19.22 9.38
N ILE A 103 7.34 -18.33 10.37
CA ILE A 103 8.36 -18.43 11.43
C ILE A 103 8.48 -19.83 12.06
N PRO A 104 7.40 -20.50 12.51
CA PRO A 104 7.53 -21.81 13.14
C PRO A 104 8.06 -22.89 12.18
N ASP A 105 7.58 -22.90 10.93
CA ASP A 105 8.01 -23.88 9.94
C ASP A 105 9.49 -23.71 9.59
N VAL A 106 9.93 -22.47 9.41
CA VAL A 106 11.34 -22.13 9.15
C VAL A 106 12.21 -22.49 10.36
N SER A 107 11.75 -22.19 11.59
CA SER A 107 12.50 -22.52 12.81
C SER A 107 12.71 -24.03 12.95
N ARG A 108 11.68 -24.83 12.68
CA ARG A 108 11.76 -26.29 12.70
C ARG A 108 12.70 -26.83 11.63
N ALA A 109 12.59 -26.34 10.40
CA ALA A 109 13.46 -26.74 9.30
C ALA A 109 14.92 -26.40 9.59
N PHE A 110 15.18 -25.19 10.10
CA PHE A 110 16.51 -24.74 10.48
C PHE A 110 17.11 -25.60 11.60
N MET A 111 16.32 -25.92 12.63
CA MET A 111 16.75 -26.81 13.71
C MET A 111 17.04 -28.22 13.19
N SER A 112 16.22 -28.76 12.30
CA SER A 112 16.46 -30.07 11.67
C SER A 112 17.78 -30.10 10.90
N VAL A 113 18.08 -29.06 10.11
CA VAL A 113 19.34 -28.96 9.37
C VAL A 113 20.54 -28.84 10.31
N LEU A 114 20.42 -28.01 11.36
CA LEU A 114 21.48 -27.86 12.37
C LEU A 114 21.75 -29.16 13.12
N SER A 115 20.71 -29.91 13.50
CA SER A 115 20.88 -31.22 14.14
C SER A 115 21.56 -32.22 13.21
N ASN A 116 21.15 -32.28 11.94
CA ASN A 116 21.80 -33.13 10.94
C ASN A 116 23.28 -32.77 10.74
N LEU A 117 23.62 -31.47 10.72
CA LEU A 117 25.01 -31.00 10.63
C LEU A 117 25.83 -31.32 11.88
N ALA A 118 25.22 -31.23 13.06
CA ALA A 118 25.87 -31.54 14.33
C ALA A 118 26.18 -33.04 14.47
N GLU A 119 25.31 -33.91 13.92
CA GLU A 119 25.43 -35.37 13.93
C GLU A 119 26.37 -35.91 12.85
N ARG A 120 26.54 -35.20 11.73
CA ARG A 120 27.58 -35.51 10.74
C ARG A 120 28.95 -35.35 11.41
N ARG A 121 29.55 -36.48 11.78
CA ARG A 121 30.97 -36.57 12.15
C ARG A 121 31.79 -36.06 10.98
N ASP A 122 32.86 -35.34 11.28
CA ASP A 122 33.72 -34.71 10.29
C ASP A 122 34.32 -35.80 9.39
N ASP A 123 33.73 -36.01 8.21
CA ASP A 123 34.38 -36.75 7.15
C ASP A 123 35.60 -35.91 6.71
N GLU A 124 36.77 -36.54 6.53
CA GLU A 124 38.05 -35.88 6.16
C GLU A 124 37.98 -34.98 4.91
N ARG A 125 36.88 -35.04 4.14
CA ARG A 125 36.62 -34.23 2.93
C ARG A 125 35.82 -32.94 3.20
N SER A 126 35.48 -32.65 4.44
CA SER A 126 34.69 -31.46 4.81
C SER A 126 35.54 -30.21 4.69
N ALA A 127 35.02 -29.15 4.05
CA ALA A 127 35.67 -27.85 4.05
C ALA A 127 35.88 -27.34 5.49
N PRO A 128 36.98 -26.62 5.78
CA PRO A 128 37.19 -26.00 7.10
C PRO A 128 35.99 -25.13 7.46
N ARG A 129 35.41 -25.36 8.63
CA ARG A 129 34.32 -24.53 9.15
C ARG A 129 34.91 -23.30 9.82
N ASP A 130 34.24 -22.15 9.65
CA ASP A 130 34.58 -20.95 10.39
C ASP A 130 34.40 -21.16 11.91
N SER A 131 35.18 -20.47 12.73
CA SER A 131 35.15 -20.61 14.20
C SER A 131 33.75 -20.37 14.79
N GLU A 132 33.02 -19.42 14.22
CA GLU A 132 31.64 -19.11 14.63
C GLU A 132 30.67 -20.27 14.35
N CYS A 133 30.92 -21.03 13.28
CA CYS A 133 30.08 -22.15 12.89
C CYS A 133 30.30 -23.37 13.81
N GLU A 134 31.56 -23.63 14.18
CA GLU A 134 31.94 -24.62 15.20
C GLU A 134 31.27 -24.32 16.55
N ASP A 135 31.35 -23.08 17.02
CA ASP A 135 30.74 -22.66 18.29
C ASP A 135 29.22 -22.86 18.29
N LEU A 136 28.55 -22.55 17.17
CA LEU A 136 27.11 -22.77 17.01
C LEU A 136 26.74 -24.25 17.02
N LEU A 137 27.51 -25.10 16.34
CA LEU A 137 27.30 -26.54 16.33
C LEU A 137 27.53 -27.15 17.73
N GLN A 138 28.51 -26.64 18.49
CA GLN A 138 28.72 -27.05 19.87
C GLN A 138 27.56 -26.62 20.80
N GLN A 139 26.98 -25.44 20.57
CA GLN A 139 25.77 -24.99 21.28
C GLN A 139 24.53 -25.83 20.96
N VAL A 140 24.42 -26.33 19.72
CA VAL A 140 23.37 -27.28 19.31
C VAL A 140 23.60 -28.66 19.96
N ARG A 141 24.83 -29.17 19.93
CA ARG A 141 25.20 -30.45 20.58
C ARG A 141 24.93 -30.44 22.09
N SER A 142 25.17 -29.30 22.74
CA SER A 142 24.87 -29.08 24.17
C SER A 142 23.39 -28.81 24.46
N LYS A 143 22.49 -28.88 23.46
CA LYS A 143 21.04 -28.60 23.57
C LYS A 143 20.71 -27.23 24.15
N ARG A 144 21.65 -26.28 24.05
CA ARG A 144 21.50 -24.93 24.58
C ARG A 144 20.61 -24.07 23.68
N LEU A 145 20.61 -24.35 22.38
CA LEU A 145 19.74 -23.72 21.39
C LEU A 145 18.48 -24.55 21.19
N LYS A 146 17.31 -23.96 21.45
CA LYS A 146 16.00 -24.57 21.20
C LYS A 146 15.30 -23.91 20.02
N GLU A 147 14.31 -24.62 19.46
CA GLU A 147 13.40 -24.08 18.43
C GLU A 147 12.73 -22.77 18.88
N SER A 148 12.43 -22.64 20.18
CA SER A 148 11.88 -21.43 20.78
C SER A 148 12.79 -20.21 20.57
N ASP A 149 14.09 -20.37 20.76
CA ASP A 149 15.05 -19.26 20.77
C ASP A 149 15.28 -18.74 19.34
N ILE A 150 15.29 -19.66 18.36
CA ILE A 150 15.37 -19.32 16.93
C ILE A 150 14.10 -18.57 16.53
N SER A 151 12.93 -19.07 16.94
CA SER A 151 11.65 -18.44 16.61
C SER A 151 11.53 -17.03 17.19
N GLU A 152 12.04 -16.81 18.41
CA GLU A 152 12.03 -15.53 19.08
C GLU A 152 12.99 -14.54 18.41
N LYS A 153 14.21 -14.97 18.08
CA LYS A 153 15.16 -14.16 17.31
C LYS A 153 14.61 -13.76 15.95
N LEU A 154 13.95 -14.68 15.24
CA LEU A 154 13.31 -14.39 13.96
C LEU A 154 12.17 -13.38 14.12
N ARG A 155 11.37 -13.48 15.18
CA ARG A 155 10.32 -12.48 15.48
C ARG A 155 10.89 -11.09 15.70
N ILE A 156 11.90 -10.98 16.58
CA ILE A 156 12.58 -9.71 16.87
C ILE A 156 13.15 -9.12 15.58
N HIS A 157 13.76 -9.94 14.73
CA HIS A 157 14.32 -9.46 13.47
C HIS A 157 13.24 -8.95 12.49
N VAL A 158 12.10 -9.65 12.39
CA VAL A 158 10.95 -9.18 11.59
C VAL A 158 10.44 -7.83 12.12
N GLU A 159 10.31 -7.68 13.44
CA GLU A 159 9.88 -6.41 14.05
C GLU A 159 10.88 -5.27 13.80
N GLN A 160 12.19 -5.55 13.86
CA GLN A 160 13.23 -4.57 13.55
C GLN A 160 13.19 -4.14 12.08
N CYS A 161 13.04 -5.09 11.15
CA CYS A 161 12.90 -4.79 9.73
C CYS A 161 11.64 -3.97 9.42
N ASP A 162 10.54 -4.25 10.13
CA ASP A 162 9.31 -3.45 10.00
C ASP A 162 9.52 -2.03 10.54
N ALA A 163 10.24 -1.87 11.65
CA ALA A 163 10.55 -0.57 12.24
C ALA A 163 11.46 0.27 11.33
N THR A 164 12.49 -0.32 10.73
CA THR A 164 13.36 0.38 9.77
C THR A 164 12.60 0.78 8.52
N SER A 165 11.80 -0.13 7.96
CA SER A 165 10.95 0.15 6.79
C SER A 165 9.93 1.27 7.08
N ALA A 166 9.36 1.29 8.28
CA ALA A 166 8.46 2.36 8.71
C ALA A 166 9.18 3.71 8.78
N LEU A 167 10.41 3.77 9.32
CA LEU A 167 11.22 4.99 9.37
C LEU A 167 11.59 5.50 7.97
N GLU A 168 11.98 4.61 7.06
CA GLU A 168 12.27 4.94 5.66
C GLU A 168 11.03 5.49 4.94
N SER A 169 9.85 4.88 5.15
CA SER A 169 8.60 5.37 4.57
C SER A 169 8.24 6.79 5.06
N VAL A 170 8.53 7.09 6.34
CA VAL A 170 8.32 8.43 6.93
C VAL A 170 9.31 9.43 6.35
N ALA A 171 10.58 9.07 6.23
CA ALA A 171 11.61 9.91 5.61
C ALA A 171 11.29 10.22 4.14
N ALA A 172 10.89 9.21 3.35
CA ALA A 172 10.46 9.39 1.97
C ALA A 172 9.22 10.29 1.86
N SER A 173 8.26 10.16 2.78
CA SER A 173 7.08 11.02 2.80
C SER A 173 7.42 12.49 3.09
N LYS A 174 8.38 12.75 3.99
CA LYS A 174 8.88 14.11 4.29
C LYS A 174 9.64 14.73 3.11
N ALA A 175 10.41 13.92 2.37
CA ALA A 175 11.13 14.38 1.19
C ALA A 175 10.21 14.67 -0.02
N SER A 176 9.04 14.03 -0.08
CA SER A 176 8.08 14.17 -1.20
C SER A 176 7.10 15.35 -1.09
N LEU A 177 7.11 16.10 0.02
CA LEU A 177 6.29 17.30 0.18
C LEU A 177 6.91 18.45 -0.64
N PRO A 178 6.21 18.99 -1.66
CA PRO A 178 6.66 20.20 -2.31
C PRO A 178 6.60 21.36 -1.30
N ARG A 179 7.64 22.19 -1.28
CA ARG A 179 7.65 23.49 -0.58
C ARG A 179 6.52 24.38 -1.09
#